data_AF-A0A8C5U7U0-F1
#
_entry.id   AF-A0A8C5U7U0-F1
#
_cell.length_a   1.000
_cell.length_b   1.000
_cell.length_c   1.000
_cell.angle_alpha   90.00
_cell.angle_beta   90.00
_cell.angle_gamma   90.00
#
_symmetry.space_group_name_H-M   'P 1'
#
loop_
_entity.id
_entity.type
_entity.pdbx_description
1 polymer ?
#
loop_
_entity_poly.entity_id
_entity_poly.type
_entity_poly.pdbx_seq_one_letter_code
_entity_poly.pdbx_strand_id
1 'polypeptide(L)'
;TAPGRQTSSTLSANPSKGRRHPFAGKRNEPRGERGYETELSNHGGCLDHMFAATSGSAGIDLVTAESCTVKDVGVNIIPTTTNGPLGYGLSALLIGRSSATKQGIFVQPGLIDSDFCGQIKIMVRVLAPPIFIPKGSVIAQLVPFKSEVPNSRKDIKRQDGGFGSTGPLCGYLSGRYHWKNWSTCANWLKSKSSKDI
;
A
#
# COMPACT_ATOMS: atom_id res chain seq x y z
N THR A 1 10.89 4.93 -66.88
CA THR A 1 11.40 6.18 -67.48
C THR A 1 11.68 7.19 -66.39
N ALA A 2 12.96 7.40 -66.04
CA ALA A 2 13.42 8.66 -65.41
C ALA A 2 13.58 9.72 -66.54
N PRO A 3 13.78 11.05 -66.31
CA PRO A 3 14.69 11.72 -65.35
C PRO A 3 13.98 12.84 -64.53
N GLY A 4 14.50 13.54 -63.52
CA GLY A 4 15.86 13.97 -63.19
C GLY A 4 15.99 15.49 -63.43
N ARG A 5 16.25 16.29 -62.37
CA ARG A 5 17.03 17.53 -62.50
C ARG A 5 17.64 17.98 -61.16
N GLN A 6 18.96 17.84 -61.09
CA GLN A 6 19.86 18.57 -60.19
C GLN A 6 19.96 20.03 -60.62
N THR A 7 20.27 20.94 -59.68
CA THR A 7 21.34 21.94 -59.89
C THR A 7 22.01 22.26 -58.56
N SER A 8 23.28 22.62 -58.67
CA SER A 8 24.38 22.62 -57.71
C SER A 8 25.10 23.97 -57.74
N SER A 9 25.68 24.40 -56.61
CA SER A 9 26.91 25.22 -56.50
C SER A 9 27.06 25.60 -55.01
N THR A 10 27.94 25.05 -54.16
CA THR A 10 29.42 24.95 -54.09
C THR A 10 30.16 26.28 -53.89
N LEU A 11 31.13 26.23 -52.94
CA LEU A 11 32.26 27.12 -52.60
C LEU A 11 32.05 28.00 -51.34
N SER A 12 32.96 28.17 -50.38
CA SER A 12 34.31 27.63 -50.09
C SER A 12 34.80 28.21 -48.74
N ALA A 13 35.56 27.42 -47.96
CA ALA A 13 36.67 27.67 -47.00
C ALA A 13 36.93 29.11 -46.41
N ASN A 14 37.48 29.38 -45.21
CA ASN A 14 38.28 28.64 -44.21
C ASN A 14 38.46 29.53 -42.92
N PRO A 15 39.15 29.07 -41.85
CA PRO A 15 39.05 29.58 -40.47
C PRO A 15 40.17 30.57 -40.05
N SER A 16 39.99 31.27 -38.92
CA SER A 16 41.06 32.01 -38.24
C SER A 16 41.02 31.88 -36.71
N LYS A 17 42.16 31.49 -36.13
CA LYS A 17 42.46 31.38 -34.69
C LYS A 17 42.71 32.76 -34.06
N GLY A 18 42.34 32.94 -32.78
CA GLY A 18 42.70 34.09 -31.94
C GLY A 18 42.78 33.70 -30.45
N ARG A 19 43.66 34.36 -29.69
CA ARG A 19 44.33 33.91 -28.45
C ARG A 19 43.58 34.18 -27.13
N ARG A 20 44.07 33.51 -26.07
CA ARG A 20 43.71 33.53 -24.62
C ARG A 20 43.86 34.91 -23.93
N HIS A 21 43.11 35.16 -22.86
CA HIS A 21 43.58 35.33 -21.45
C HIS A 21 42.40 35.56 -20.45
N PRO A 22 42.61 35.36 -19.13
CA PRO A 22 41.58 34.94 -18.18
C PRO A 22 40.98 36.11 -17.38
N PHE A 23 39.71 35.98 -16.95
CA PHE A 23 39.20 36.76 -15.83
C PHE A 23 38.47 35.87 -14.83
N ALA A 24 39.05 35.82 -13.64
CA ALA A 24 38.50 35.20 -12.46
C ALA A 24 37.24 35.95 -12.01
N GLY A 25 36.15 35.21 -11.83
CA GLY A 25 34.94 35.66 -11.17
C GLY A 25 34.40 34.52 -10.31
N LYS A 26 34.87 34.44 -9.06
CA LYS A 26 34.28 33.58 -8.04
C LYS A 26 32.82 34.01 -7.87
N ARG A 27 31.86 33.14 -8.20
CA ARG A 27 30.50 33.21 -7.65
C ARG A 27 30.25 31.97 -6.84
N ASN A 28 29.85 32.22 -5.61
CA ASN A 28 29.69 31.27 -4.53
C ASN A 28 28.71 30.17 -4.95
N GLU A 29 29.16 28.92 -4.89
CA GLU A 29 28.25 27.78 -4.89
C GLU A 29 27.37 27.85 -3.64
N PRO A 30 26.05 27.62 -3.75
CA PRO A 30 25.19 27.60 -2.58
C PRO A 30 25.63 26.46 -1.66
N ARG A 31 25.95 26.81 -0.41
CA ARG A 31 26.16 25.88 0.69
C ARG A 31 24.96 24.94 0.74
N GLY A 32 25.25 23.65 0.64
CA GLY A 32 24.27 22.59 0.67
C GLY A 32 23.25 22.78 1.79
N GLU A 33 22.00 22.96 1.39
CA GLU A 33 20.89 22.48 2.18
C GLU A 33 21.12 20.97 2.31
N ARG A 34 21.57 20.55 3.49
CA ARG A 34 21.49 19.16 3.91
C ARG A 34 20.02 18.84 3.98
N GLY A 35 19.48 18.41 2.83
CA GLY A 35 18.23 17.69 2.78
C GLY A 35 18.35 16.56 3.79
N TYR A 36 17.45 16.57 4.76
CA TYR A 36 16.98 15.35 5.38
C TYR A 36 16.25 14.57 4.28
N GLU A 37 17.01 14.05 3.31
CA GLU A 37 16.68 12.78 2.69
C GLU A 37 16.63 11.81 3.85
N THR A 38 15.43 11.68 4.40
CA THR A 38 15.12 10.58 5.28
C THR A 38 15.44 9.37 4.44
N GLU A 39 16.45 8.61 4.87
CA GLU A 39 16.65 7.24 4.43
C GLU A 39 15.34 6.49 4.71
N LEU A 40 14.37 6.61 3.81
CA LEU A 40 13.34 5.61 3.55
C LEU A 40 14.12 4.46 2.95
N SER A 41 14.83 3.78 3.83
CA SER A 41 15.66 2.64 3.54
C SER A 41 14.83 1.68 2.70
N ASN A 42 15.51 1.19 1.67
CA ASN A 42 15.15 0.18 0.68
C ASN A 42 14.82 -1.17 1.36
N HIS A 43 13.97 -1.17 2.37
CA HIS A 43 13.55 -2.35 3.09
C HIS A 43 12.46 -3.00 2.27
N GLY A 44 12.83 -4.11 1.66
CA GLY A 44 11.91 -4.96 0.95
C GLY A 44 10.68 -5.31 1.79
N GLY A 45 9.57 -5.50 1.12
CA GLY A 45 8.28 -5.79 1.73
C GLY A 45 7.49 -6.78 0.89
N CYS A 46 6.24 -7.06 1.26
CA CYS A 46 5.48 -8.08 0.55
C CYS A 46 5.24 -7.74 -0.93
N LEU A 47 5.28 -6.46 -1.31
CA LEU A 47 5.13 -6.06 -2.71
C LEU A 47 6.29 -6.52 -3.62
N ASP A 48 7.46 -6.89 -3.08
CA ASP A 48 8.61 -7.40 -3.86
C ASP A 48 8.35 -8.75 -4.52
N HIS A 49 7.43 -9.52 -3.94
CA HIS A 49 7.17 -10.90 -4.32
C HIS A 49 5.77 -11.09 -4.88
N MET A 50 5.06 -9.99 -5.12
CA MET A 50 3.71 -10.00 -5.65
C MET A 50 3.69 -9.34 -7.02
N PHE A 51 2.87 -9.92 -7.90
CA PHE A 51 2.78 -9.48 -9.28
C PHE A 51 1.37 -9.02 -9.59
N ALA A 52 1.30 -7.89 -10.27
CA ALA A 52 0.09 -7.44 -10.93
C ALA A 52 -0.36 -8.48 -11.97
N ALA A 53 -1.68 -8.64 -12.13
CA ALA A 53 -2.25 -9.60 -13.07
C ALA A 53 -1.92 -9.27 -14.54
N THR A 54 -1.74 -7.97 -14.85
CA THR A 54 -1.33 -7.46 -16.16
C THR A 54 -0.41 -6.26 -16.00
N SER A 55 0.30 -5.88 -17.05
CA SER A 55 1.19 -4.70 -17.05
C SER A 55 0.48 -3.38 -16.77
N GLY A 56 -0.83 -3.30 -16.99
CA GLY A 56 -1.65 -2.11 -16.72
C GLY A 56 -2.51 -2.20 -15.47
N SER A 57 -2.36 -3.24 -14.63
CA SER A 57 -3.17 -3.38 -13.43
C SER A 57 -2.75 -2.37 -12.37
N ALA A 58 -3.71 -1.64 -11.81
CA ALA A 58 -3.49 -0.74 -10.69
C ALA A 58 -3.36 -1.48 -9.34
N GLY A 59 -3.84 -2.73 -9.29
CA GLY A 59 -3.90 -3.53 -8.08
C GLY A 59 -3.12 -4.84 -8.16
N ILE A 60 -2.75 -5.32 -6.99
CA ILE A 60 -2.05 -6.59 -6.76
C ILE A 60 -2.99 -7.50 -5.97
N ASP A 61 -3.23 -8.68 -6.51
CA ASP A 61 -4.22 -9.63 -6.00
C ASP A 61 -3.81 -10.22 -4.64
N LEU A 62 -4.78 -10.35 -3.72
CA LEU A 62 -4.62 -10.98 -2.41
C LEU A 62 -5.26 -12.37 -2.40
N VAL A 63 -4.54 -13.34 -1.82
CA VAL A 63 -4.95 -14.74 -1.73
C VAL A 63 -5.44 -15.06 -0.30
N THR A 64 -6.62 -15.67 -0.16
CA THR A 64 -7.13 -16.12 1.15
C THR A 64 -6.27 -17.24 1.72
N ALA A 65 -5.93 -17.15 3.01
CA ALA A 65 -5.10 -18.16 3.69
C ALA A 65 -5.89 -19.40 4.12
N GLU A 66 -7.20 -19.27 4.28
CA GLU A 66 -8.09 -20.33 4.76
C GLU A 66 -9.45 -20.28 4.07
N SER A 67 -10.19 -21.39 4.15
CA SER A 67 -11.57 -21.46 3.69
C SER A 67 -12.49 -20.85 4.74
N CYS A 68 -13.51 -20.09 4.34
CA CYS A 68 -14.52 -19.57 5.25
C CYS A 68 -15.94 -19.75 4.68
N THR A 69 -16.91 -19.95 5.56
CA THR A 69 -18.33 -19.84 5.23
C THR A 69 -18.87 -18.57 5.87
N VAL A 70 -19.26 -17.59 5.05
CA VAL A 70 -19.91 -16.36 5.52
C VAL A 70 -21.39 -16.69 5.73
N LYS A 71 -21.83 -16.72 6.99
CA LYS A 71 -23.17 -17.21 7.38
C LYS A 71 -24.21 -16.12 7.60
N ASP A 72 -23.79 -14.86 7.70
CA ASP A 72 -24.66 -13.73 7.96
C ASP A 72 -24.29 -12.51 7.12
N VAL A 73 -25.09 -11.45 7.24
CA VAL A 73 -24.88 -10.16 6.56
C VAL A 73 -23.91 -9.24 7.31
N GLY A 74 -23.29 -9.73 8.37
CA GLY A 74 -22.27 -9.01 9.14
C GLY A 74 -20.93 -8.93 8.40
N VAL A 75 -19.98 -8.21 9.00
CA VAL A 75 -18.62 -8.13 8.49
C VAL A 75 -17.83 -9.32 9.02
N ASN A 76 -17.32 -10.13 8.10
CA ASN A 76 -16.51 -11.30 8.36
C ASN A 76 -15.05 -10.98 7.98
N ILE A 77 -14.09 -11.38 8.81
CA ILE A 77 -12.67 -11.10 8.60
C ILE A 77 -12.00 -12.38 8.10
N ILE A 78 -11.40 -12.32 6.91
CA ILE A 78 -10.74 -13.45 6.27
C ILE A 78 -9.24 -13.17 6.18
N PRO A 79 -8.36 -13.98 6.78
CA PRO A 79 -6.92 -13.78 6.70
C PRO A 79 -6.40 -14.07 5.28
N THR A 80 -5.36 -13.34 4.88
CA THR A 80 -4.64 -13.58 3.62
C THR A 80 -3.31 -14.27 3.88
N THR A 81 -2.68 -14.79 2.83
CA THR A 81 -1.31 -15.33 2.89
C THR A 81 -0.24 -14.24 2.97
N THR A 82 -0.64 -12.96 3.06
CA THR A 82 0.25 -11.80 2.95
C THR A 82 0.37 -11.10 4.30
N ASN A 83 1.61 -10.87 4.72
CA ASN A 83 1.94 -10.03 5.86
C ASN A 83 2.58 -8.74 5.37
N GLY A 84 2.43 -7.65 6.12
CA GLY A 84 3.24 -6.46 5.88
C GLY A 84 4.66 -6.60 6.46
N PRO A 85 5.49 -5.54 6.34
CA PRO A 85 5.21 -4.26 5.69
C PRO A 85 5.07 -4.40 4.17
N LEU A 86 4.43 -3.41 3.54
CA LEU A 86 4.23 -3.39 2.08
C LEU A 86 5.57 -3.23 1.33
N GLY A 87 6.50 -2.47 1.90
CA GLY A 87 7.76 -2.08 1.25
C GLY A 87 7.66 -0.74 0.54
N TYR A 88 8.80 -0.22 0.08
CA TYR A 88 8.91 1.04 -0.69
C TYR A 88 8.33 2.30 0.00
N GLY A 89 8.06 2.25 1.31
CA GLY A 89 7.35 3.31 2.01
C GLY A 89 5.92 3.54 1.52
N LEU A 90 5.32 2.58 0.82
CA LEU A 90 3.97 2.69 0.27
C LEU A 90 2.91 2.30 1.29
N SER A 91 1.78 2.98 1.24
CA SER A 91 0.51 2.51 1.80
C SER A 91 -0.29 1.81 0.71
N ALA A 92 -1.36 1.10 1.07
CA ALA A 92 -2.25 0.52 0.07
C ALA A 92 -3.72 0.60 0.47
N LEU A 93 -4.57 0.77 -0.53
CA LEU A 93 -6.01 0.58 -0.39
C LEU A 93 -6.34 -0.89 -0.70
N LEU A 94 -6.86 -1.62 0.28
CA LEU A 94 -7.45 -2.94 0.09
C LEU A 94 -8.86 -2.75 -0.45
N ILE A 95 -9.13 -3.25 -1.66
CA ILE A 95 -10.44 -3.18 -2.30
C ILE A 95 -10.86 -4.54 -2.86
N GLY A 96 -12.17 -4.74 -3.06
CA GLY A 96 -12.69 -5.93 -3.71
C GLY A 96 -12.34 -6.01 -5.20
N ARG A 97 -12.24 -7.23 -5.72
CA ARG A 97 -12.19 -7.46 -7.16
C ARG A 97 -13.60 -7.39 -7.73
N SER A 98 -13.74 -6.88 -8.95
CA SER A 98 -15.03 -6.83 -9.64
C SER A 98 -15.67 -8.22 -9.79
N SER A 99 -14.84 -9.27 -9.95
CA SER A 99 -15.27 -10.67 -9.98
C SER A 99 -15.90 -11.13 -8.67
N ALA A 100 -15.41 -10.66 -7.53
CA ALA A 100 -15.99 -10.96 -6.22
C ALA A 100 -17.33 -10.23 -6.04
N THR A 101 -17.41 -8.95 -6.43
CA THR A 101 -18.66 -8.18 -6.40
C THR A 101 -19.74 -8.83 -7.26
N LYS A 102 -19.38 -9.36 -8.44
CA LYS A 102 -20.30 -10.11 -9.31
C LYS A 102 -20.86 -11.37 -8.63
N GLN A 103 -20.13 -11.96 -7.69
CA GLN A 103 -20.56 -13.12 -6.90
C GLN A 103 -21.33 -12.72 -5.62
N GLY A 104 -21.66 -11.43 -5.45
CA GLY A 104 -22.35 -10.94 -4.25
C GLY A 104 -21.46 -10.81 -3.02
N ILE A 105 -20.13 -10.82 -3.21
CA ILE A 105 -19.13 -10.64 -2.16
C ILE A 105 -18.67 -9.17 -2.16
N PHE A 106 -18.98 -8.47 -1.07
CA PHE A 106 -18.64 -7.06 -0.86
C PHE A 106 -17.47 -6.95 0.09
N VAL A 107 -16.30 -6.66 -0.46
CA VAL A 107 -15.11 -6.32 0.34
C VAL A 107 -15.23 -4.89 0.83
N GLN A 108 -15.19 -4.70 2.15
CA GLN A 108 -15.11 -3.37 2.74
C GLN A 108 -13.72 -2.78 2.45
N PRO A 109 -13.63 -1.55 1.92
CA PRO A 109 -12.35 -0.90 1.72
C PRO A 109 -11.55 -0.82 3.03
N GLY A 110 -10.24 -1.07 2.94
CA GLY A 110 -9.33 -0.96 4.08
C GLY A 110 -8.08 -0.17 3.71
N LEU A 111 -7.55 0.61 4.65
CA LEU A 111 -6.24 1.25 4.51
C LEU A 111 -5.19 0.39 5.19
N ILE A 112 -4.17 0.00 4.43
CA ILE A 112 -2.97 -0.67 4.94
C ILE A 112 -1.87 0.39 5.02
N ASP A 113 -1.45 0.70 6.25
CA ASP A 113 -0.36 1.65 6.49
C ASP A 113 1.00 1.05 6.12
N SER A 114 1.94 1.91 5.76
CA SER A 114 3.26 1.49 5.29
C SER A 114 4.09 0.78 6.37
N ASP A 115 3.80 1.05 7.65
CA ASP A 115 4.46 0.48 8.82
C ASP A 115 3.66 -0.65 9.50
N PHE A 116 2.58 -1.13 8.85
CA PHE A 116 1.83 -2.29 9.33
C PHE A 116 2.61 -3.58 9.04
N CYS A 117 3.01 -4.31 10.08
CA CYS A 117 3.80 -5.55 9.96
C CYS A 117 2.95 -6.84 10.10
N GLY A 118 1.66 -6.69 10.42
CA GLY A 118 0.78 -7.81 10.67
C GLY A 118 0.28 -8.51 9.40
N GLN A 119 -0.50 -9.58 9.62
CA GLN A 119 -1.21 -10.25 8.54
C GLN A 119 -2.32 -9.36 7.97
N ILE A 120 -2.31 -9.18 6.66
CA ILE A 120 -3.36 -8.45 5.94
C ILE A 120 -4.62 -9.32 5.94
N LYS A 121 -5.76 -8.72 6.28
CA LYS A 121 -7.05 -9.41 6.35
C LYS A 121 -8.09 -8.67 5.53
N ILE A 122 -8.96 -9.43 4.88
CA ILE A 122 -10.06 -8.93 4.04
C ILE A 122 -11.32 -8.87 4.89
N MET A 123 -11.96 -7.72 4.92
CA MET A 123 -13.27 -7.55 5.54
C MET A 123 -14.35 -7.79 4.48
N VAL A 124 -15.20 -8.78 4.68
CA VAL A 124 -16.20 -9.22 3.72
C VAL A 124 -17.60 -9.12 4.30
N ARG A 125 -18.53 -8.62 3.50
CA ARG A 125 -19.99 -8.77 3.67
C ARG A 125 -20.55 -9.48 2.44
N VAL A 126 -21.64 -10.23 2.59
CA VAL A 126 -22.36 -10.86 1.48
C VAL A 126 -23.82 -10.44 1.46
N LEU A 127 -24.43 -10.37 0.28
CA LEU A 127 -25.86 -10.01 0.16
C LEU A 127 -26.80 -11.15 0.53
N ALA A 128 -26.46 -12.37 0.13
CA ALA A 128 -27.28 -13.56 0.30
C ALA A 128 -26.43 -14.70 0.92
N PRO A 129 -26.29 -14.74 2.26
CA PRO A 129 -25.62 -15.86 2.92
C PRO A 129 -26.46 -17.15 2.86
N PRO A 130 -25.84 -18.34 2.95
CA PRO A 130 -24.40 -18.55 3.14
C PRO A 130 -23.60 -18.50 1.82
N ILE A 131 -22.40 -17.94 1.87
CA ILE A 131 -21.41 -18.04 0.77
C ILE A 131 -20.18 -18.77 1.30
N PHE A 132 -19.73 -19.79 0.58
CA PHE A 132 -18.46 -20.48 0.84
C PHE A 132 -17.34 -19.87 0.00
N ILE A 133 -16.25 -19.48 0.68
CA ILE A 133 -15.04 -18.93 0.06
C ILE A 133 -13.92 -19.94 0.33
N PRO A 134 -13.44 -20.68 -0.69
CA PRO A 134 -12.33 -21.60 -0.53
C PRO A 134 -11.02 -20.89 -0.14
N LYS A 135 -10.13 -21.61 0.56
CA LYS A 135 -8.72 -21.24 0.68
C LYS A 135 -8.11 -21.05 -0.72
N GLY A 136 -7.21 -20.06 -0.86
CA GLY A 136 -6.58 -19.77 -2.14
C GLY A 136 -7.43 -18.88 -3.07
N SER A 137 -8.60 -18.44 -2.62
CA SER A 137 -9.45 -17.55 -3.40
C SER A 137 -8.83 -16.16 -3.52
N VAL A 138 -9.06 -15.53 -4.67
CA VAL A 138 -8.57 -14.18 -4.97
C VAL A 138 -9.77 -13.23 -5.10
N ILE A 139 -10.17 -12.63 -3.98
CA ILE A 139 -11.40 -11.83 -3.85
C ILE A 139 -11.14 -10.33 -3.61
N ALA A 140 -9.91 -9.97 -3.25
CA ALA A 140 -9.49 -8.60 -2.99
C ALA A 140 -8.14 -8.33 -3.64
N GLN A 141 -7.79 -7.06 -3.72
CA GLN A 141 -6.53 -6.57 -4.25
C GLN A 141 -6.06 -5.36 -3.44
N LEU A 142 -4.74 -5.16 -3.38
CA LEU A 142 -4.11 -3.96 -2.87
C LEU A 142 -3.86 -2.99 -4.02
N VAL A 143 -4.21 -1.72 -3.85
CA VAL A 143 -3.83 -0.62 -4.74
C VAL A 143 -2.80 0.23 -4.00
N PRO A 144 -1.50 0.05 -4.25
CA PRO A 144 -0.45 0.80 -3.57
C PRO A 144 -0.44 2.28 -3.97
N PHE A 145 -0.10 3.15 -3.02
CA PHE A 145 0.06 4.58 -3.25
C PHE A 145 1.05 5.19 -2.27
N LYS A 146 1.62 6.35 -2.64
CA LYS A 146 2.48 7.12 -1.74
C LYS A 146 1.61 8.03 -0.87
N SER A 147 1.70 7.85 0.45
CA SER A 147 0.96 8.65 1.41
C SER A 147 1.74 9.92 1.77
N GLU A 148 1.09 11.07 1.73
CA GLU A 148 1.67 12.39 2.06
C GLU A 148 1.05 12.97 3.33
N VAL A 149 1.08 12.19 4.42
CA VAL A 149 0.57 12.65 5.71
C VAL A 149 1.65 13.50 6.42
N PRO A 150 1.33 14.72 6.91
CA PRO A 150 2.28 15.55 7.64
C PRO A 150 2.76 14.88 8.92
N ASN A 151 4.08 14.77 9.09
CA ASN A 151 4.72 14.22 10.29
C ASN A 151 4.50 15.12 11.51
N SER A 152 3.40 14.91 12.24
CA SER A 152 3.05 15.66 13.46
C SER A 152 3.44 14.95 14.75
N ARG A 153 3.75 13.65 14.73
CA ARG A 153 4.28 12.87 15.87
C ARG A 153 5.40 11.95 15.40
N LYS A 154 6.58 12.07 16.02
CA LYS A 154 7.80 11.34 15.59
C LYS A 154 7.93 9.92 16.15
N ASP A 155 7.12 9.53 17.14
CA ASP A 155 7.51 8.41 18.03
C ASP A 155 6.50 7.25 18.15
N ILE A 156 5.49 7.13 17.28
CA ILE A 156 4.52 6.01 17.36
C ILE A 156 4.54 5.21 16.05
N LYS A 157 5.05 3.97 16.12
CA LYS A 157 4.95 2.97 15.06
C LYS A 157 3.72 2.10 15.28
N ARG A 158 3.01 1.76 14.22
CA ARG A 158 1.79 0.94 14.27
C ARG A 158 2.07 -0.54 14.56
N GLN A 159 3.21 -1.07 14.11
CA GLN A 159 3.59 -2.49 14.27
C GLN A 159 2.48 -3.42 13.75
N ASP A 160 2.03 -4.39 14.55
CA ASP A 160 1.02 -5.39 14.16
C ASP A 160 -0.42 -4.94 14.48
N GLY A 161 -0.62 -3.72 14.97
CA GLY A 161 -1.93 -3.18 15.34
C GLY A 161 -2.80 -2.86 14.13
N GLY A 162 -3.91 -3.57 13.92
CA GLY A 162 -4.92 -3.29 12.90
C GLY A 162 -6.20 -2.61 13.44
N PHE A 163 -7.14 -2.29 12.55
CA PHE A 163 -8.54 -1.96 12.90
C PHE A 163 -8.74 -0.82 13.92
N GLY A 164 -8.00 0.28 13.79
CA GLY A 164 -8.19 1.46 14.67
C GLY A 164 -7.49 1.36 16.04
N SER A 165 -6.44 0.54 16.14
CA SER A 165 -5.64 0.34 17.37
C SER A 165 -4.99 1.60 17.95
N THR A 166 -4.91 2.70 17.20
CA THR A 166 -4.30 3.97 17.62
C THR A 166 -5.29 4.94 18.27
N GLY A 167 -6.57 4.59 18.41
CA GLY A 167 -7.60 5.46 18.99
C GLY A 167 -8.54 4.76 19.99
N PRO A 168 -9.30 5.52 20.82
CA PRO A 168 -10.32 4.95 21.68
C PRO A 168 -11.40 4.25 20.84
N LEU A 169 -11.75 3.03 21.23
CA LEU A 169 -12.78 2.22 20.59
C LEU A 169 -14.11 3.00 20.54
N CYS A 170 -14.62 3.27 19.33
CA CYS A 170 -16.01 3.72 19.14
C CYS A 170 -16.90 2.48 19.06
N GLY A 171 -17.57 2.14 20.17
CA GLY A 171 -18.39 0.93 20.27
C GLY A 171 -19.70 1.06 19.49
N TYR A 172 -19.98 0.10 18.60
CA TYR A 172 -21.32 -0.13 18.08
C TYR A 172 -22.02 -1.17 18.97
N LEU A 173 -23.07 -0.76 19.69
CA LEU A 173 -23.95 -1.69 20.40
C LEU A 173 -24.98 -2.25 19.41
N SER A 174 -24.61 -3.24 18.60
CA SER A 174 -25.63 -4.10 17.99
C SER A 174 -26.10 -5.10 19.03
N GLY A 175 -27.31 -4.91 19.54
CA GLY A 175 -27.97 -5.89 20.39
C GLY A 175 -27.92 -7.29 19.80
N ARG A 176 -27.63 -8.28 20.67
CA ARG A 176 -27.42 -9.73 20.44
C ARG A 176 -25.96 -10.20 20.32
N TYR A 177 -25.13 -9.85 21.29
CA TYR A 177 -24.16 -10.82 21.78
C TYR A 177 -24.56 -11.28 23.18
N HIS A 178 -25.05 -12.51 23.26
CA HIS A 178 -25.20 -13.24 24.51
C HIS A 178 -23.80 -13.72 24.93
N TRP A 179 -22.96 -12.82 25.45
CA TRP A 179 -21.72 -13.22 26.12
C TRP A 179 -22.10 -13.78 27.50
N LYS A 180 -22.11 -15.11 27.63
CA LYS A 180 -22.19 -15.72 28.96
C LYS A 180 -20.89 -15.41 29.70
N ASN A 181 -21.02 -14.50 30.67
CA ASN A 181 -20.10 -14.10 31.72
C ASN A 181 -19.07 -13.00 31.41
N TRP A 182 -19.21 -11.92 32.19
CA TRP A 182 -18.34 -10.73 32.32
C TRP A 182 -16.87 -11.06 32.64
N SER A 183 -16.61 -12.22 33.26
CA SER A 183 -15.26 -12.66 33.63
C SER A 183 -14.35 -12.90 32.43
N THR A 184 -14.89 -13.37 31.29
CA THR A 184 -14.09 -13.65 30.09
C THR A 184 -13.60 -12.36 29.40
N CYS A 185 -14.42 -11.31 29.41
CA CYS A 185 -14.08 -10.01 28.83
C CYS A 185 -13.03 -9.26 29.68
N ALA A 186 -13.17 -9.31 31.00
CA ALA A 186 -12.19 -8.73 31.93
C ALA A 186 -10.83 -9.45 31.88
N ASN A 187 -10.81 -10.78 31.67
CA ASN A 187 -9.56 -11.54 31.54
C ASN A 187 -8.84 -11.25 30.22
N TRP A 188 -9.56 -11.01 29.12
CA TRP A 188 -8.97 -10.56 27.86
C TRP A 188 -8.35 -9.15 27.99
N LEU A 189 -9.06 -8.22 28.64
CA LEU A 189 -8.56 -6.87 28.94
C LEU A 189 -7.32 -6.88 29.86
N LYS A 190 -7.29 -7.72 30.90
CA LYS A 190 -6.13 -7.88 31.78
C LYS A 190 -4.93 -8.52 31.08
N SER A 191 -5.16 -9.44 30.13
CA SER A 191 -4.08 -10.08 29.36
C SER A 191 -3.32 -9.13 28.44
N LYS A 192 -3.89 -7.96 28.12
CA LYS A 192 -3.27 -6.92 27.28
C LYS A 192 -2.59 -5.80 28.08
N SER A 193 -2.77 -5.75 29.40
CA SER A 193 -2.23 -4.68 30.26
C SER A 193 -0.99 -5.10 31.08
N SER A 194 -0.52 -6.35 30.99
CA SER A 194 0.53 -6.89 31.88
C SER A 194 1.83 -7.31 31.17
N LYS A 195 2.27 -6.59 30.14
CA LYS A 195 3.60 -6.77 29.55
C LYS A 195 4.34 -5.44 29.34
N ASP A 196 4.33 -4.58 30.35
CA ASP A 196 5.29 -3.47 30.50
C ASP A 196 5.60 -3.28 32.00
N ILE A 197 6.62 -4.01 32.49
CA ILE A 197 7.64 -3.53 33.44
C ILE A 197 8.97 -3.92 32.81
#